data_AF-A0A4W5LLI3-F1
#
_entry.id   AF-A0A4W5LLI3-F1
#
_cell.length_a   1.000
_cell.length_b   1.000
_cell.length_c   1.000
_cell.angle_alpha   90.00
_cell.angle_beta   90.00
_cell.angle_gamma   90.00
#
_symmetry.space_group_name_H-M   'P 1'
#
loop_
_entity.id
_entity.type
_entity.pdbx_description
1 polymer ?
#
loop_
_entity_poly.entity_id
_entity_poly.type
_entity_poly.pdbx_seq_one_letter_code
_entity_poly.pdbx_strand_id
1 'polypeptide(L)'
;ISGKNVVMPAVFKAPIRPDIVNFVHTNMRKNSRQPYAVSGLAGHQTSAESWGTGRAVARIPRVRGGGTHRSGQGAFGNMCRGGRMFAPTKTWRRWHRRINTTQKRYAICSALAASALPALVMSKGTPSVVCFISSYKMNLTKSALLPLRTPDGGLHLYLRNHNRFPFLGVDLFSSF
;
A
#
# COMPACT_ATOMS: atom_id res chain seq x y z
N ILE A 1 23.80 6.40 -30.54
CA ILE A 1 23.47 7.61 -31.32
C ILE A 1 23.60 8.80 -30.38
N SER A 2 24.79 9.40 -30.35
CA SER A 2 25.07 10.65 -29.64
C SER A 2 24.67 11.80 -30.56
N GLY A 3 23.93 12.80 -30.05
CA GLY A 3 23.74 14.08 -30.75
C GLY A 3 22.41 14.33 -31.49
N LYS A 4 21.32 13.61 -31.22
CA LYS A 4 19.99 14.03 -31.70
C LYS A 4 19.34 14.95 -30.66
N ASN A 5 19.27 16.25 -30.95
CA ASN A 5 18.51 17.21 -30.15
C ASN A 5 17.01 16.89 -30.27
N VAL A 6 16.38 16.56 -29.15
CA VAL A 6 14.95 16.24 -29.08
C VAL A 6 14.24 17.35 -28.31
N VAL A 7 13.12 17.81 -28.85
CA VAL A 7 12.29 18.83 -28.20
C VAL A 7 11.73 18.26 -26.89
N MET A 8 11.72 19.07 -25.84
CA MET A 8 11.14 18.69 -24.55
C MET A 8 9.67 18.27 -24.71
N PRO A 9 9.31 17.03 -24.32
CA PRO A 9 7.93 16.57 -24.37
C PRO A 9 7.00 17.48 -23.56
N ALA A 10 5.79 17.71 -24.08
CA ALA A 10 4.79 18.59 -23.43
C ALA A 10 4.41 18.14 -22.00
N VAL A 11 4.62 16.87 -21.65
CA VAL A 11 4.30 16.31 -20.33
C VAL A 11 5.11 16.96 -19.21
N PHE A 12 6.35 17.41 -19.48
CA PHE A 12 7.18 18.08 -18.47
C PHE A 12 6.74 19.53 -18.20
N LYS A 13 5.90 20.11 -19.06
CA LYS A 13 5.31 21.44 -18.85
C LYS A 13 4.00 21.38 -18.05
N ALA A 14 3.55 20.19 -17.65
CA ALA A 14 2.31 20.02 -16.90
C ALA A 14 2.42 20.64 -15.49
N PRO A 15 1.33 21.23 -14.96
CA PRO A 15 1.32 21.78 -13.60
C PRO A 15 1.55 20.69 -12.54
N ILE A 16 2.43 20.99 -11.59
CA ILE A 16 2.74 20.11 -10.46
C ILE A 16 1.76 20.39 -9.32
N ARG A 17 0.88 19.41 -9.05
CA ARG A 17 -0.15 19.49 -8.01
C ARG A 17 0.04 18.37 -6.97
N PRO A 18 0.72 18.65 -5.85
CA PRO A 18 1.02 17.63 -4.84
C PRO A 18 -0.24 17.12 -4.12
N ASP A 19 -1.28 17.94 -4.02
CA ASP A 19 -2.59 17.59 -3.46
C ASP A 19 -3.24 16.42 -4.22
N ILE A 20 -3.30 16.50 -5.54
CA ILE A 20 -3.89 15.44 -6.38
C ILE A 20 -3.01 14.18 -6.34
N VAL A 21 -1.69 14.34 -6.40
CA VAL A 21 -0.76 13.20 -6.34
C VAL A 21 -0.92 12.44 -5.02
N ASN A 22 -0.97 13.14 -3.89
CA ASN A 22 -1.16 12.52 -2.57
C ASN A 22 -2.52 11.83 -2.44
N PHE A 23 -3.59 12.47 -2.92
CA PHE A 23 -4.93 11.88 -2.91
C PHE A 23 -4.99 10.59 -3.74
N VAL A 24 -4.41 10.61 -4.95
CA VAL A 24 -4.40 9.43 -5.83
C VAL A 24 -3.51 8.33 -5.24
N HIS A 25 -2.32 8.67 -4.78
CA HIS A 25 -1.37 7.69 -4.22
C HIS A 25 -1.95 6.95 -3.00
N THR A 26 -2.49 7.68 -2.02
CA THR A 26 -3.07 7.07 -0.81
C THR A 26 -4.26 6.15 -1.12
N ASN A 27 -5.08 6.49 -2.12
CA ASN A 27 -6.21 5.66 -2.52
C ASN A 27 -5.81 4.48 -3.42
N MET A 28 -4.79 4.64 -4.27
CA MET A 28 -4.24 3.52 -5.04
C MET A 28 -3.56 2.50 -4.13
N ARG A 29 -2.79 2.95 -3.13
CA ARG A 29 -2.12 2.08 -2.14
C ARG A 29 -3.09 1.19 -1.36
N LYS A 30 -4.33 1.65 -1.15
CA LYS A 30 -5.37 0.85 -0.49
C LYS A 30 -5.82 -0.35 -1.34
N ASN A 31 -5.61 -0.33 -2.66
CA ASN A 31 -6.15 -1.33 -3.56
C ASN A 31 -5.36 -2.64 -3.60
N SER A 32 -4.10 -2.67 -3.15
CA SER A 32 -3.29 -3.90 -3.07
C SER A 32 -3.46 -4.67 -1.77
N ARG A 33 -4.32 -4.20 -0.85
CA ARG A 33 -4.50 -4.79 0.48
C ARG A 33 -5.33 -6.07 0.40
N GLN A 34 -4.93 -7.07 1.18
CA GLN A 34 -5.72 -8.29 1.40
C GLN A 34 -6.70 -8.11 2.56
N PRO A 35 -7.95 -8.62 2.45
CA PRO A 35 -8.92 -8.55 3.51
C PRO A 35 -8.50 -9.43 4.69
N TYR A 36 -8.71 -8.93 5.92
CA TYR A 36 -8.46 -9.68 7.15
C TYR A 36 -9.68 -9.58 8.07
N ALA A 37 -9.97 -10.67 8.78
CA ALA A 37 -11.10 -10.77 9.69
C ALA A 37 -10.81 -11.78 10.81
N VAL A 38 -11.46 -11.59 11.96
CA VAL A 38 -11.49 -12.58 13.04
C VAL A 38 -12.52 -13.68 12.74
N SER A 39 -12.31 -14.89 13.27
CA SER A 39 -13.27 -15.98 13.11
C SER A 39 -14.65 -15.60 13.67
N GLY A 40 -15.72 -15.99 12.95
CA GLY A 40 -17.09 -15.69 13.35
C GLY A 40 -17.50 -16.33 14.68
N LEU A 41 -16.90 -17.47 15.04
CA LEU A 41 -17.19 -18.21 16.27
C LEU A 41 -16.24 -17.85 17.43
N ALA A 42 -15.25 -16.97 17.20
CA ALA A 42 -14.27 -16.62 18.22
C ALA A 42 -14.94 -15.99 19.46
N GLY A 43 -14.59 -16.50 20.64
CA GLY A 43 -15.16 -16.04 21.91
C GLY A 43 -16.60 -16.50 22.17
N HIS A 44 -17.19 -17.31 21.27
CA HIS A 44 -18.56 -17.84 21.39
C HIS A 44 -18.66 -19.36 21.60
N GLN A 45 -17.53 -20.07 21.68
CA GLN A 45 -17.48 -21.54 21.83
C GLN A 45 -17.72 -22.04 23.27
N THR A 46 -18.45 -21.28 24.09
CA THR A 46 -18.72 -21.60 25.50
C THR A 46 -20.21 -21.56 25.78
N SER A 47 -20.78 -22.52 26.50
CA SER A 47 -22.20 -22.56 26.89
C SER A 47 -22.51 -21.74 28.15
N ALA A 48 -21.90 -20.56 28.27
CA ALA A 48 -21.97 -19.72 29.47
C ALA A 48 -23.33 -19.03 29.63
N GLU A 49 -23.82 -18.93 30.85
CA GLU A 49 -25.10 -18.27 31.20
C GLU A 49 -24.91 -17.34 32.40
N SER A 50 -25.73 -16.30 32.49
CA SER A 50 -25.69 -15.39 33.64
C SER A 50 -26.35 -16.03 34.86
N TRP A 51 -25.75 -15.85 36.03
CA TRP A 51 -26.32 -16.31 37.30
C TRP A 51 -27.39 -15.37 37.88
N GLY A 52 -27.66 -14.24 37.21
CA GLY A 52 -28.64 -13.25 37.67
C GLY A 52 -28.16 -12.43 38.88
N THR A 53 -29.10 -11.84 39.61
CA THR A 53 -28.87 -11.04 40.81
C THR A 53 -28.80 -11.89 42.09
N GLY A 54 -28.43 -11.29 43.22
CA GLY A 54 -28.55 -11.93 44.54
C GLY A 54 -27.42 -12.89 44.92
N ARG A 55 -26.31 -12.89 44.17
CA ARG A 55 -25.15 -13.79 44.40
C ARG A 55 -23.83 -13.04 44.69
N ALA A 56 -23.92 -11.75 45.06
CA ALA A 56 -22.77 -10.87 45.31
C ALA A 56 -21.71 -10.82 44.17
N VAL A 57 -22.14 -11.04 42.92
CA VAL A 57 -21.28 -11.08 41.72
C VAL A 57 -21.96 -10.36 40.55
N ALA A 58 -21.17 -9.79 39.64
CA ALA A 58 -21.66 -9.13 38.43
C ALA A 58 -22.44 -10.07 37.49
N ARG A 59 -23.41 -9.51 36.73
CA ARG A 59 -24.37 -10.24 35.88
C ARG A 59 -23.83 -10.74 34.53
N ILE A 60 -22.51 -10.69 34.31
CA ILE A 60 -21.88 -11.19 33.08
C ILE A 60 -22.10 -12.72 32.98
N PRO A 61 -22.34 -13.30 31.79
CA PRO A 61 -22.42 -14.75 31.60
C PRO A 61 -21.18 -15.48 32.10
N ARG A 62 -21.37 -16.59 32.81
CA ARG A 62 -20.32 -17.38 33.47
C ARG A 62 -20.28 -18.78 32.90
N VAL A 63 -19.07 -19.33 32.73
CA VAL A 63 -18.89 -20.70 32.22
C VAL A 63 -19.48 -21.70 33.22
N ARG A 64 -20.36 -22.58 32.74
CA ARG A 64 -21.04 -23.63 33.54
C ARG A 64 -20.08 -24.77 33.92
N GLY A 65 -20.51 -25.64 34.82
CA GLY A 65 -19.75 -26.82 35.28
C GLY A 65 -18.93 -26.59 36.55
N GLY A 66 -18.07 -27.55 36.89
CA GLY A 66 -17.19 -27.54 38.06
C GLY A 66 -15.96 -28.40 37.83
N GLY A 67 -15.01 -28.39 38.78
CA GLY A 67 -13.78 -29.21 38.70
C GLY A 67 -12.68 -28.67 37.77
N THR A 68 -12.92 -27.57 37.06
CA THR A 68 -11.89 -26.89 36.25
C THR A 68 -11.71 -25.44 36.70
N HIS A 69 -10.50 -24.89 36.55
CA HIS A 69 -10.24 -23.47 36.85
C HIS A 69 -11.04 -22.50 35.97
N ARG A 70 -11.61 -22.97 34.85
CA ARG A 70 -12.39 -22.15 33.92
C ARG A 70 -13.86 -21.99 34.35
N SER A 71 -14.40 -22.92 35.13
CA SER A 71 -15.76 -22.87 35.66
C SER A 71 -15.96 -21.62 36.53
N GLY A 72 -17.07 -20.90 36.34
CA GLY A 72 -17.36 -19.65 37.07
C GLY A 72 -16.62 -18.40 36.58
N GLN A 73 -15.79 -18.49 35.53
CA GLN A 73 -15.18 -17.31 34.89
C GLN A 73 -16.16 -16.61 33.94
N GLY A 74 -15.98 -15.30 33.73
CA GLY A 74 -16.78 -14.53 32.78
C GLY A 74 -16.49 -14.90 31.32
N ALA A 75 -17.52 -14.92 30.49
CA ALA A 75 -17.46 -15.28 29.07
C ALA A 75 -18.28 -14.32 28.19
N PHE A 76 -18.11 -14.45 26.86
CA PHE A 76 -18.73 -13.65 25.78
C PHE A 76 -18.43 -12.15 25.75
N GLY A 77 -18.33 -11.48 26.90
CA GLY A 77 -18.08 -10.04 26.98
C GLY A 77 -16.73 -9.62 26.40
N ASN A 78 -16.67 -8.42 25.83
CA ASN A 78 -15.42 -7.82 25.33
C ASN A 78 -14.44 -7.46 26.43
N MET A 79 -14.92 -7.28 27.66
CA MET A 79 -14.10 -7.09 28.85
C MET A 79 -13.60 -8.43 29.45
N CYS A 80 -14.11 -9.57 29.00
CA CYS A 80 -13.80 -10.86 29.58
C CYS A 80 -12.60 -11.52 28.89
N ARG A 81 -11.71 -12.11 29.68
CA ARG A 81 -10.61 -12.94 29.15
C ARG A 81 -11.16 -14.14 28.38
N GLY A 82 -10.78 -14.25 27.11
CA GLY A 82 -11.28 -15.27 26.18
C GLY A 82 -12.71 -15.03 25.69
N GLY A 83 -13.26 -13.84 25.92
CA GLY A 83 -14.52 -13.39 25.32
C GLY A 83 -14.35 -12.88 23.88
N ARG A 84 -15.42 -12.33 23.29
CA ARG A 84 -15.38 -11.81 21.91
C ARG A 84 -14.96 -10.34 21.88
N MET A 85 -14.30 -9.91 20.82
CA MET A 85 -14.01 -8.50 20.59
C MET A 85 -15.29 -7.70 20.28
N PHE A 86 -15.36 -6.43 20.71
CA PHE A 86 -16.42 -5.51 20.28
C PHE A 86 -16.30 -5.25 18.77
N ALA A 87 -17.43 -5.30 18.05
CA ALA A 87 -17.49 -5.12 16.59
C ALA A 87 -16.39 -5.92 15.83
N PRO A 88 -16.46 -7.27 15.82
CA PRO A 88 -15.42 -8.10 15.24
C PRO A 88 -15.18 -7.73 13.77
N THR A 89 -13.91 -7.72 13.34
CA THR A 89 -13.53 -7.38 11.97
C THR A 89 -14.16 -8.34 10.97
N LYS A 90 -14.64 -7.79 9.85
CA LYS A 90 -15.35 -8.53 8.80
C LYS A 90 -14.68 -8.31 7.45
N THR A 91 -14.77 -9.32 6.60
CA THR A 91 -14.16 -9.32 5.26
C THR A 91 -14.83 -8.32 4.32
N TRP A 92 -16.13 -8.04 4.47
CA TRP A 92 -16.90 -7.12 3.62
C TRP A 92 -16.67 -5.62 3.92
N ARG A 93 -15.62 -5.28 4.68
CA ARG A 93 -15.15 -3.89 4.78
C ARG A 93 -14.81 -3.37 3.38
N ARG A 94 -15.05 -2.09 3.11
CA ARG A 94 -14.61 -1.46 1.86
C ARG A 94 -13.08 -1.26 1.85
N TRP A 95 -12.36 -2.23 1.29
CA TRP A 95 -10.90 -2.21 1.13
C TRP A 95 -10.45 -1.32 -0.02
N HIS A 96 -11.07 -1.52 -1.19
CA HIS A 96 -10.68 -0.83 -2.42
C HIS A 96 -11.40 0.51 -2.60
N ARG A 97 -10.70 1.47 -3.21
CA ARG A 97 -11.21 2.81 -3.54
C ARG A 97 -11.14 3.04 -5.04
N ARG A 98 -12.30 3.39 -5.63
CA ARG A 98 -12.40 3.83 -7.02
C ARG A 98 -11.90 5.28 -7.09
N ILE A 99 -11.10 5.56 -8.12
CA ILE A 99 -10.57 6.89 -8.43
C ILE A 99 -10.88 7.15 -9.90
N ASN A 100 -11.21 8.39 -10.22
CA ASN A 100 -11.49 8.82 -11.59
C ASN A 100 -10.27 8.63 -12.49
N THR A 101 -10.48 8.12 -13.70
CA THR A 101 -9.41 7.84 -14.67
C THR A 101 -8.66 9.11 -15.07
N THR A 102 -9.37 10.22 -15.22
CA THR A 102 -8.80 11.55 -15.50
C THR A 102 -7.87 12.02 -14.38
N GLN A 103 -8.28 11.88 -13.13
CA GLN A 103 -7.48 12.24 -11.96
C GLN A 103 -6.22 11.38 -11.82
N LYS A 104 -6.32 10.07 -12.13
CA LYS A 104 -5.15 9.19 -12.19
C LYS A 104 -4.16 9.62 -13.26
N ARG A 105 -4.64 9.91 -14.47
CA ARG A 105 -3.79 10.40 -15.58
C ARG A 105 -3.12 11.72 -15.22
N TYR A 106 -3.86 12.63 -14.60
CA TYR A 106 -3.33 13.91 -14.15
C TYR A 106 -2.22 13.75 -13.10
N ALA A 107 -2.41 12.87 -12.10
CA ALA A 107 -1.38 12.57 -11.10
C ALA A 107 -0.10 12.00 -11.73
N ILE A 108 -0.22 11.13 -12.74
CA ILE A 108 0.94 10.59 -13.47
C ILE A 108 1.68 11.71 -14.22
N CYS A 109 0.96 12.59 -14.92
CA CYS A 109 1.58 13.73 -15.60
C CYS A 109 2.30 14.67 -14.62
N SER A 110 1.69 15.00 -13.48
CA SER A 110 2.33 15.83 -12.45
C SER A 110 3.56 15.16 -11.83
N ALA A 111 3.53 13.83 -11.63
CA ALA A 111 4.69 13.09 -11.11
C ALA A 111 5.85 13.04 -12.13
N LEU A 112 5.54 12.89 -13.42
CA LEU A 112 6.53 12.96 -14.50
C LEU A 112 7.11 14.37 -14.66
N ALA A 113 6.30 15.42 -14.55
CA ALA A 113 6.81 16.79 -14.55
C ALA A 113 7.76 17.04 -13.36
N ALA A 114 7.41 16.52 -12.18
CA ALA A 114 8.23 16.68 -10.97
C ALA A 114 9.60 15.98 -11.05
N SER A 115 9.74 14.88 -11.79
CA SER A 115 11.03 14.18 -11.92
C SER A 115 12.06 14.94 -12.76
N ALA A 116 11.61 15.85 -13.64
CA ALA A 116 12.52 16.72 -14.38
C ALA A 116 13.09 17.88 -13.53
N LEU A 117 12.54 18.14 -12.34
CA LEU A 117 13.00 19.24 -11.49
C LEU A 117 14.08 18.76 -10.49
N PRO A 118 15.33 19.23 -10.61
CA PRO A 118 16.43 18.78 -9.77
C PRO A 118 16.18 19.06 -8.28
N ALA A 119 15.60 20.21 -7.94
CA ALA A 119 15.32 20.59 -6.56
C ALA A 119 14.40 19.57 -5.85
N LEU A 120 13.35 19.09 -6.54
CA LEU A 120 12.42 18.10 -5.98
C LEU A 120 13.09 16.73 -5.86
N VAL A 121 13.90 16.34 -6.84
CA VAL A 121 14.62 15.05 -6.84
C VAL A 121 15.68 15.00 -5.72
N MET A 122 16.46 16.06 -5.55
CA MET A 122 17.45 16.15 -4.48
C MET A 122 16.81 16.15 -3.09
N SER A 123 15.65 16.80 -2.94
CA SER A 123 14.89 16.77 -1.67
C SER A 123 14.43 15.37 -1.25
N LYS A 124 14.36 14.42 -2.19
CA LYS A 124 13.99 13.01 -1.94
C LYS A 124 15.19 12.11 -1.64
N GLY A 125 16.40 12.66 -1.61
CA GLY A 125 17.64 11.92 -1.33
C GLY A 125 18.26 11.24 -2.55
N THR A 126 17.76 11.53 -3.76
CA THR A 126 18.31 10.99 -5.02
C THR A 126 19.28 12.00 -5.66
N PRO A 127 20.52 11.60 -6.00
CA PRO A 127 21.58 12.54 -6.41
C PRO A 127 21.46 13.05 -7.85
N SER A 128 20.56 12.53 -8.69
CA SER A 128 20.59 12.80 -10.14
C SER A 128 19.22 13.00 -10.79
N VAL A 129 19.18 13.94 -11.74
CA VAL A 129 18.01 14.32 -12.55
C VAL A 129 17.82 13.35 -13.73
N VAL A 130 16.61 13.30 -14.31
CA VAL A 130 16.23 12.46 -15.47
C VAL A 130 17.31 12.41 -16.54
N CYS A 131 17.91 11.22 -16.72
CA CYS A 131 18.88 10.96 -17.77
C CYS A 131 18.22 10.13 -18.89
N PHE A 132 18.19 10.67 -20.11
CA PHE A 132 17.77 9.93 -21.29
C PHE A 132 18.92 9.05 -21.78
N ILE A 133 18.71 7.73 -21.75
CA ILE A 133 19.67 6.76 -22.25
C ILE A 133 19.18 6.24 -23.60
N SER A 134 20.12 6.03 -24.52
CA SER A 134 19.89 5.37 -25.80
C SER A 134 19.33 3.95 -25.58
N SER A 135 18.43 3.49 -26.45
CA SER A 135 17.93 2.10 -26.41
C SER A 135 19.09 1.10 -26.50
N TYR A 136 19.28 0.28 -25.47
CA TYR A 136 20.24 -0.83 -25.45
C TYR A 136 19.52 -2.18 -25.33
N LYS A 137 19.90 -3.15 -26.16
CA LYS A 137 19.41 -4.53 -26.10
C LYS A 137 20.32 -5.32 -25.16
N MET A 138 19.86 -5.61 -23.94
CA MET A 138 20.62 -6.35 -22.93
C MET A 138 20.19 -7.82 -22.89
N ASN A 139 21.15 -8.74 -23.01
CA ASN A 139 20.90 -10.19 -23.01
C ASN A 139 21.39 -10.88 -21.70
N LEU A 140 22.23 -10.22 -20.88
CA LEU A 140 22.78 -10.77 -19.63
C LEU A 140 22.69 -9.77 -18.46
N THR A 141 22.48 -10.27 -17.23
CA THR A 141 22.38 -9.44 -16.00
C THR A 141 23.64 -8.60 -15.76
N LYS A 142 24.84 -9.13 -16.05
CA LYS A 142 26.11 -8.41 -15.92
C LYS A 142 26.23 -7.20 -16.87
N SER A 143 25.65 -7.30 -18.07
CA SER A 143 25.61 -6.19 -19.05
C SER A 143 24.65 -5.05 -18.65
N ALA A 144 23.67 -5.32 -17.78
CA ALA A 144 22.72 -4.32 -17.30
C ALA A 144 23.25 -3.48 -16.12
N LEU A 145 24.23 -4.00 -15.36
CA LEU A 145 24.78 -3.32 -14.17
C LEU A 145 25.88 -2.31 -14.50
N LEU A 146 26.63 -2.52 -15.58
CA LEU A 146 27.77 -1.67 -15.95
C LEU A 146 27.38 -0.20 -16.26
N PRO A 147 26.27 0.09 -16.98
CA PRO A 147 25.86 1.47 -17.26
C PRO A 147 25.23 2.21 -16.07
N LEU A 148 24.95 1.52 -14.95
CA LEU A 148 24.41 2.13 -13.73
C LEU A 148 25.52 2.65 -12.79
N ARG A 149 26.80 2.44 -13.15
CA ARG A 149 27.96 2.63 -12.26
C ARG A 149 29.00 3.62 -12.79
N THR A 150 28.66 4.43 -13.81
CA THR A 150 29.57 5.43 -14.38
C THR A 150 29.86 6.57 -13.38
N PRO A 151 31.07 7.19 -13.44
CA PRO A 151 31.66 8.04 -12.38
C PRO A 151 30.94 9.36 -12.10
N ASP A 152 29.88 9.67 -12.84
CA ASP A 152 29.12 10.93 -12.79
C ASP A 152 27.90 10.86 -11.85
N GLY A 153 27.74 9.78 -11.05
CA GLY A 153 26.79 9.72 -9.94
C GLY A 153 25.30 9.68 -10.34
N GLY A 154 25.02 9.39 -11.61
CA GLY A 154 23.67 9.33 -12.18
C GLY A 154 22.98 7.98 -12.03
N LEU A 155 21.82 7.92 -11.36
CA LEU A 155 20.89 6.78 -11.47
C LEU A 155 20.06 6.91 -12.76
N HIS A 156 20.27 5.94 -13.63
CA HIS A 156 19.85 5.89 -15.02
C HIS A 156 18.51 5.13 -15.18
N LEU A 157 17.41 5.81 -15.55
CA LEU A 157 16.07 5.22 -15.75
C LEU A 157 15.89 4.67 -17.18
N TYR A 158 15.60 3.37 -17.30
CA TYR A 158 15.39 2.67 -18.58
C TYR A 158 13.90 2.62 -18.97
N LEU A 159 13.52 3.18 -20.12
CA LEU A 159 12.22 2.90 -20.75
C LEU A 159 12.36 1.74 -21.73
N ARG A 160 11.83 0.57 -21.34
CA ARG A 160 11.84 -0.64 -22.16
C ARG A 160 10.84 -0.46 -23.31
N ASN A 161 11.35 -0.25 -24.51
CA ASN A 161 10.54 -0.13 -25.72
C ASN A 161 10.05 -1.52 -26.13
N HIS A 162 8.88 -1.93 -25.67
CA HIS A 162 8.13 -3.01 -26.30
C HIS A 162 6.91 -2.41 -27.00
N ASN A 163 6.93 -2.48 -28.33
CA ASN A 163 5.74 -2.44 -29.18
C ASN A 163 4.79 -3.58 -28.74
N ARG A 164 4.03 -3.31 -27.69
CA ARG A 164 2.82 -3.99 -27.21
C ARG A 164 2.43 -3.27 -25.92
N PHE A 165 1.38 -2.45 -25.95
CA PHE A 165 0.57 -2.26 -24.75
C PHE A 165 0.24 -3.66 -24.24
N PRO A 166 0.68 -4.03 -23.02
CA PRO A 166 -0.10 -3.68 -21.85
C PRO A 166 0.77 -3.26 -20.64
N PHE A 167 0.21 -2.35 -19.83
CA PHE A 167 0.37 -2.27 -18.37
C PHE A 167 1.54 -3.05 -17.74
N LEU A 168 2.72 -2.42 -17.57
CA LEU A 168 3.82 -2.87 -16.69
C LEU A 168 4.87 -1.73 -16.66
N GLY A 169 5.31 -1.14 -15.55
CA GLY A 169 5.03 -1.32 -14.14
C GLY A 169 5.37 0.00 -13.46
N VAL A 170 4.51 0.42 -12.52
CA VAL A 170 4.62 1.67 -11.75
C VAL A 170 5.53 1.44 -10.53
N ASP A 171 6.52 0.56 -10.68
CA ASP A 171 7.17 -0.15 -9.56
C ASP A 171 8.22 0.69 -8.82
N LEU A 172 8.41 1.95 -9.21
CA LEU A 172 9.13 2.93 -8.39
C LEU A 172 8.26 3.61 -7.33
N PHE A 173 6.93 3.43 -7.38
CA PHE A 173 6.00 3.97 -6.37
C PHE A 173 5.40 2.90 -5.44
N SER A 174 5.83 1.64 -5.59
CA SER A 174 5.41 0.51 -4.74
C SER A 174 6.22 0.40 -3.43
N SER A 175 7.35 1.10 -3.31
CA SER A 175 8.24 1.01 -2.14
C SER A 175 8.15 2.22 -1.18
N PHE A 176 7.05 2.98 -1.20
CA PHE A 176 6.74 4.02 -0.21
C PHE A 176 5.33 3.84 0.39
#